data_AF-A0A9D9G6G2-F1
#
_entry.id   AF-A0A9D9G6G2-F1
#
_cell.length_a   1.000
_cell.length_b   1.000
_cell.length_c   1.000
_cell.angle_alpha   90.00
_cell.angle_beta   90.00
_cell.angle_gamma   90.00
#
_symmetry.space_group_name_H-M   'P 1'
#
loop_
_entity.id
_entity.type
_entity.pdbx_description
1 polymer ?
#
loop_
_entity_poly.entity_id
_entity_poly.type
_entity_poly.pdbx_seq_one_letter_code
_entity_poly.pdbx_strand_id
1 'polypeptide(L)'
;ICNMEFRTILSSNCYSYSSMTKTYYDLTSIPAMLTSLYNDKSTPLRVVGIAKPSKGSVSGNDSGIGYTHMLTEYIITEAYNSDASRAQIANPDTDIFTNLPFKPTEELSTAAKADYFRDYVDGLTTKEKSDLYTEIACTPSQEYVNEQLAATLGAMSREQKENMVFQLVKTQMPTVDDDTINMYLHAMSESDLDSALSTLLTMQITQQYAAAIREELDQLEDSEKAAMLDAKVATASDEELANYYDTVLKFSTSSYEANLVKLGCLDLDSPSAISLYSTSFKAKDEVKAEIETYNDSVEEAKEISYTDYVGIIMSSITTIINAISIILMAFVGVSLVVSSIMIGVITLISVQERTKEIGILRAIGASKGNVSSMFNAETLIIGFTSGVFGVLITYILCIPINIILKHFTKIQNLHAFLPPYIGLILIGISMLLTLIAGIIPSRSAAKKDPVVALRTE
;
A
#
# COMPACT_ATOMS: atom_id res chain seq x y z
N ILE A 1 32.43 -9.30 15.83
CA ILE A 1 31.53 -8.12 15.84
C ILE A 1 31.90 -7.16 16.96
N CYS A 2 31.98 -7.58 18.24
CA CYS A 2 32.27 -6.64 19.34
C CYS A 2 33.65 -5.94 19.30
N ASN A 3 34.61 -6.43 18.50
CA ASN A 3 35.92 -5.79 18.27
C ASN A 3 35.97 -4.91 17.00
N MET A 4 34.83 -4.68 16.35
CA MET A 4 34.76 -3.78 15.19
C MET A 4 34.47 -2.35 15.68
N GLU A 5 35.18 -1.38 15.13
CA GLU A 5 34.89 0.03 15.31
C GLU A 5 33.91 0.47 14.23
N PHE A 6 32.76 0.98 14.64
CA PHE A 6 31.80 1.61 13.73
C PHE A 6 31.87 3.11 13.91
N ARG A 7 31.45 3.86 12.89
CA ARG A 7 31.37 5.32 12.93
C ARG A 7 30.05 5.74 12.34
N THR A 8 29.44 6.76 12.91
CA THR A 8 28.25 7.41 12.35
C THR A 8 28.62 8.81 11.88
N ILE A 9 28.14 9.18 10.71
CA ILE A 9 28.25 10.53 10.16
C ILE A 9 26.85 11.12 10.27
N LEU A 10 26.73 12.22 11.01
CA LEU A 10 25.46 12.91 11.17
C LEU A 10 25.09 13.58 9.84
N SER A 11 23.81 13.56 9.47
CA SER A 11 23.33 14.18 8.23
C SER A 11 23.71 15.66 8.16
N SER A 12 23.62 16.37 9.28
CA SER A 12 24.03 17.77 9.40
C SER A 12 25.52 18.02 9.07
N ASN A 13 26.40 17.08 9.39
CA ASN A 13 27.85 17.21 9.19
C ASN A 13 28.27 17.09 7.71
N CYS A 14 27.39 16.53 6.88
CA CYS A 14 27.58 16.37 5.45
C CYS A 14 27.55 17.70 4.69
N TYR A 15 27.16 18.80 5.30
CA TYR A 15 27.00 20.09 4.62
C TYR A 15 28.12 21.07 4.96
N SER A 16 28.49 21.90 4.00
CA SER A 16 29.44 23.01 4.17
C SER A 16 28.94 24.26 3.46
N TYR A 17 29.21 25.41 4.04
CA TYR A 17 28.84 26.70 3.46
C TYR A 17 29.81 27.10 2.34
N SER A 18 29.27 27.61 1.23
CA SER A 18 30.01 28.22 0.13
C SER A 18 29.77 29.72 0.12
N SER A 19 30.83 30.51 0.36
CA SER A 19 30.73 31.97 0.31
C SER A 19 30.48 32.52 -1.09
N MET A 20 30.80 31.75 -2.14
CA MET A 20 30.62 32.15 -3.54
C MET A 20 29.16 32.08 -3.97
N THR A 21 28.47 31.00 -3.59
CA THR A 21 27.06 30.78 -3.94
C THR A 21 26.09 31.21 -2.83
N LYS A 22 26.62 31.55 -1.64
CA LYS A 22 25.85 31.80 -0.41
C LYS A 22 24.92 30.64 -0.03
N THR A 23 25.27 29.42 -0.43
CA THR A 23 24.48 28.21 -0.18
C THR A 23 25.29 27.16 0.55
N TYR A 24 24.58 26.21 1.16
CA TYR A 24 25.17 24.97 1.67
C TYR A 24 25.18 23.91 0.57
N TYR A 25 26.30 23.18 0.45
CA TYR A 25 26.42 22.09 -0.50
C TYR A 25 26.77 20.78 0.20
N ASP A 26 26.38 19.68 -0.43
CA ASP A 26 26.53 18.33 0.12
C ASP A 26 27.93 17.77 -0.18
N LEU A 27 28.72 17.55 0.87
CA LEU A 27 30.06 16.97 0.80
C LEU A 27 30.04 15.50 0.37
N THR A 28 28.92 14.78 0.55
CA THR A 28 28.81 13.37 0.13
C THR A 28 28.78 13.22 -1.39
N SER A 29 28.38 14.28 -2.10
CA SER A 29 28.40 14.33 -3.57
C SER A 29 29.81 14.49 -4.14
N ILE A 30 30.82 14.78 -3.30
CA ILE A 30 32.20 15.02 -3.70
C ILE A 30 33.06 13.83 -3.23
N PRO A 31 33.45 12.89 -4.11
CA PRO A 31 34.16 11.68 -3.72
C PRO A 31 35.45 11.93 -2.92
N ALA A 32 36.16 13.02 -3.22
CA ALA A 32 37.38 13.41 -2.52
C ALA A 32 37.14 13.81 -1.04
N MET A 33 35.92 14.24 -0.69
CA MET A 33 35.57 14.68 0.67
C MET A 33 35.06 13.54 1.55
N LEU A 34 34.71 12.38 0.99
CA LEU A 34 34.19 11.23 1.75
C LEU A 34 35.18 10.75 2.82
N THR A 35 36.47 10.72 2.51
CA THR A 35 37.51 10.32 3.47
C THR A 35 37.63 11.31 4.63
N SER A 36 37.50 12.61 4.36
CA SER A 36 37.51 13.64 5.42
C SER A 36 36.23 13.59 6.26
N LEU A 37 35.06 13.39 5.64
CA LEU A 37 33.81 13.15 6.37
C LEU A 37 33.93 11.97 7.34
N TYR A 38 34.54 10.87 6.88
CA TYR A 38 34.73 9.68 7.70
C TYR A 38 35.77 9.89 8.81
N ASN A 39 36.89 10.56 8.53
CA ASN A 39 37.97 10.70 9.52
C ASN A 39 37.71 11.82 10.53
N ASP A 40 37.20 12.96 10.06
CA ASP A 40 37.19 14.23 10.81
C ASP A 40 35.80 14.59 11.34
N LYS A 41 34.72 14.15 10.68
CA LYS A 41 33.33 14.53 11.01
C LYS A 41 32.45 13.37 11.47
N SER A 42 33.03 12.21 11.77
CA SER A 42 32.30 11.04 12.26
C SER A 42 32.39 10.87 13.78
N THR A 43 31.33 10.32 14.36
CA THR A 43 31.28 9.93 15.78
C THR A 43 31.59 8.43 15.89
N PRO A 44 32.61 8.00 16.66
CA PRO A 44 32.91 6.59 16.86
C PRO A 44 31.82 5.92 17.69
N LEU A 45 31.42 4.73 17.26
CA LEU A 45 30.41 3.88 17.88
C LEU A 45 31.05 2.59 18.40
N ARG A 46 30.60 2.16 19.58
CA ARG A 46 31.03 0.91 20.22
C ARG A 46 29.88 -0.08 20.28
N VAL A 47 30.14 -1.31 19.86
CA VAL A 47 29.17 -2.40 20.01
C VAL A 47 29.18 -2.88 21.47
N VAL A 48 28.08 -2.66 22.18
CA VAL A 48 27.95 -3.01 23.61
C VAL A 48 27.39 -4.41 23.86
N GLY A 49 26.77 -5.05 22.86
CA GLY A 49 26.19 -6.37 23.02
C GLY A 49 25.58 -6.92 21.73
N ILE A 50 25.17 -8.18 21.79
CA ILE A 50 24.45 -8.88 20.71
C ILE A 50 23.15 -9.39 21.31
N ALA A 51 22.01 -8.87 20.83
CA ALA A 51 20.70 -9.38 21.21
C ALA A 51 20.46 -10.73 20.50
N LYS A 52 20.05 -11.75 21.26
CA LYS A 52 19.74 -13.07 20.72
C LYS A 52 18.28 -13.42 21.01
N PRO A 53 17.54 -13.97 20.04
CA PRO A 53 16.19 -14.46 20.30
C PRO A 53 16.17 -15.46 21.46
N SER A 54 15.17 -15.34 22.33
CA SER A 54 14.94 -16.29 23.41
C SER A 54 14.58 -17.68 22.85
N LYS A 55 14.85 -18.75 23.63
CA LYS A 55 14.47 -20.11 23.22
C LYS A 55 12.96 -20.21 23.05
N GLY A 56 12.51 -20.60 21.86
CA GLY A 56 11.09 -20.69 21.52
C GLY A 56 10.49 -19.44 20.89
N SER A 57 11.30 -18.40 20.60
CA SER A 57 10.85 -17.27 19.79
C SER A 57 10.46 -17.74 18.39
N VAL A 58 9.24 -17.41 17.98
CA VAL A 58 8.69 -17.60 16.63
C VAL A 58 8.83 -16.35 15.76
N SER A 59 9.12 -15.19 16.39
CA SER A 59 9.46 -13.95 15.72
C SER A 59 10.97 -13.88 15.54
N GLY A 60 11.40 -13.71 14.30
CA GLY A 60 12.80 -13.56 13.91
C GLY A 60 12.97 -12.41 12.92
N ASN A 61 12.39 -11.24 13.22
CA ASN A 61 12.26 -10.20 12.20
C ASN A 61 13.00 -8.89 12.39
N ASP A 62 13.85 -8.72 13.41
CA ASP A 62 14.76 -7.58 13.45
C ASP A 62 16.22 -8.05 13.41
N SER A 63 16.64 -8.54 12.24
CA SER A 63 18.07 -8.61 11.92
C SER A 63 18.55 -7.19 11.60
N GLY A 64 19.20 -6.54 12.56
CA GLY A 64 19.68 -5.17 12.39
C GLY A 64 20.62 -4.71 13.49
N ILE A 65 21.09 -3.48 13.37
CA ILE A 65 21.86 -2.77 14.40
C ILE A 65 20.86 -1.96 15.22
N GLY A 66 20.70 -2.31 16.49
CA GLY A 66 19.94 -1.50 17.44
C GLY A 66 20.78 -0.35 17.98
N TYR A 67 20.15 0.82 18.14
CA TYR A 67 20.76 2.00 18.75
C TYR A 67 20.11 2.29 20.10
N THR A 68 20.87 2.87 21.02
CA THR A 68 20.32 3.30 22.31
C THR A 68 19.52 4.59 22.13
N HIS A 69 18.49 4.79 22.96
CA HIS A 69 17.74 6.04 23.00
C HIS A 69 18.67 7.27 23.18
N MET A 70 19.70 7.15 24.02
CA MET A 70 20.71 8.20 24.20
C MET A 70 21.47 8.55 22.92
N LEU A 71 21.76 7.57 22.05
CA LEU A 71 22.43 7.86 20.78
C LEU A 71 21.48 8.61 19.83
N THR A 72 20.19 8.26 19.84
CA THR A 72 19.17 8.98 19.07
C THR A 72 19.05 10.43 19.54
N GLU A 73 18.92 10.67 20.84
CA GLU A 73 18.88 12.03 21.41
C GLU A 73 20.15 12.83 21.08
N TYR A 74 21.33 12.20 21.19
CA TYR A 74 22.59 12.84 20.85
C TYR A 74 22.64 13.26 19.39
N ILE A 75 22.29 12.37 18.45
CA ILE A 75 22.31 12.66 17.01
C ILE A 75 21.36 13.82 16.67
N ILE A 76 20.15 13.82 17.25
CA ILE A 76 19.16 14.89 17.02
C ILE A 76 19.68 16.22 17.58
N THR A 77 20.19 16.22 18.81
CA THR A 77 20.72 17.43 19.47
C THR A 77 21.88 18.03 18.68
N GLU A 78 22.82 17.19 18.25
CA GLU A 78 23.96 17.64 17.43
C GLU A 78 23.54 18.10 16.03
N ALA A 79 22.46 17.54 15.46
CA ALA A 79 21.89 18.06 14.23
C ALA A 79 21.46 19.53 14.40
N TYR A 80 20.69 19.85 15.44
CA TYR A 80 20.26 21.23 15.74
C TYR A 80 21.44 22.19 15.99
N ASN A 81 22.55 21.70 16.55
CA ASN A 81 23.74 22.51 16.83
C ASN A 81 24.61 22.81 15.60
N SER A 82 24.38 22.12 14.48
CA SER A 82 25.18 22.31 13.27
C SER A 82 25.00 23.68 12.62
N ASP A 83 26.03 24.16 11.93
CA ASP A 83 26.01 25.44 11.22
C ASP A 83 24.88 25.53 10.19
N ALA A 84 24.70 24.47 9.40
CA ALA A 84 23.64 24.40 8.40
C ALA A 84 22.24 24.44 9.04
N SER A 85 22.01 23.70 10.13
CA SER A 85 20.70 23.71 10.79
C SER A 85 20.40 25.05 11.44
N ARG A 86 21.37 25.67 12.12
CA ARG A 86 21.19 27.02 12.68
C ARG A 86 20.93 28.05 11.59
N ALA A 87 21.60 27.93 10.43
CA ALA A 87 21.35 28.80 9.29
C ALA A 87 19.92 28.63 8.74
N GLN A 88 19.43 27.39 8.61
CA GLN A 88 18.04 27.16 8.16
C GLN A 88 17.02 27.67 9.18
N ILE A 89 17.23 27.42 10.47
CA ILE A 89 16.34 27.89 11.55
C ILE A 89 16.29 29.42 11.61
N ALA A 90 17.41 30.09 11.36
CA ALA A 90 17.46 31.55 11.31
C ALA A 90 16.78 32.15 10.08
N ASN A 91 16.55 31.35 9.02
CA ASN A 91 15.93 31.79 7.76
C ASN A 91 14.75 30.86 7.40
N PRO A 92 13.59 30.98 8.08
CA PRO A 92 12.48 30.05 7.90
C PRO A 92 11.88 30.07 6.50
N ASP A 93 11.90 31.22 5.82
CA ASP A 93 11.27 31.40 4.51
C ASP A 93 12.21 31.14 3.33
N THR A 94 13.50 30.91 3.58
CA THR A 94 14.52 30.76 2.54
C THR A 94 15.26 29.43 2.65
N ASP A 95 15.37 28.74 1.52
CA ASP A 95 16.13 27.50 1.42
C ASP A 95 17.63 27.77 1.41
N ILE A 96 18.36 27.29 2.42
CA ILE A 96 19.81 27.48 2.52
C ILE A 96 20.62 26.72 1.45
N PHE A 97 20.02 25.76 0.75
CA PHE A 97 20.71 24.96 -0.28
C PHE A 97 20.64 25.60 -1.66
N THR A 98 19.55 26.33 -1.94
CA THR A 98 19.32 27.00 -3.23
C THR A 98 19.37 28.52 -3.15
N ASN A 99 19.28 29.08 -1.95
CA ASN A 99 19.09 30.51 -1.68
C ASN A 99 17.82 31.07 -2.35
N LEU A 100 16.79 30.23 -2.49
CA LEU A 100 15.47 30.59 -3.02
C LEU A 100 14.43 30.56 -1.91
N PRO A 101 13.38 31.39 -1.99
CA PRO A 101 12.26 31.31 -1.06
C PRO A 101 11.51 29.98 -1.19
N PHE A 102 10.93 29.49 -0.10
CA PHE A 102 10.02 28.35 -0.17
C PHE A 102 8.70 28.73 -0.82
N LYS A 103 8.10 27.79 -1.56
CA LYS A 103 6.78 28.01 -2.15
C LYS A 103 5.72 28.01 -1.04
N PRO A 104 4.77 28.97 -1.03
CA PRO A 104 3.63 28.93 -0.13
C PRO A 104 2.85 27.61 -0.26
N THR A 105 2.48 27.03 0.88
CA THR A 105 1.79 25.73 0.94
C THR A 105 0.35 25.81 0.44
N GLU A 106 -0.27 26.99 0.56
CA GLU A 106 -1.63 27.26 0.08
C GLU A 106 -1.61 28.07 -1.21
N GLU A 107 -2.65 27.87 -2.03
CA GLU A 107 -2.84 28.63 -3.26
C GLU A 107 -3.23 30.08 -2.91
N LEU A 108 -2.34 31.02 -3.22
CA LEU A 108 -2.55 32.44 -2.95
C LEU A 108 -3.58 33.05 -3.92
N SER A 109 -4.42 33.94 -3.40
CA SER A 109 -5.29 34.79 -4.22
C SER A 109 -4.48 35.77 -5.07
N THR A 110 -5.07 36.32 -6.14
CA THR A 110 -4.42 37.32 -7.01
C THR A 110 -3.88 38.50 -6.23
N ALA A 111 -4.66 39.04 -5.28
CA ALA A 111 -4.23 40.15 -4.44
C ALA A 111 -3.04 39.77 -3.55
N ALA A 112 -3.06 38.58 -2.94
CA ALA A 112 -1.97 38.11 -2.10
C ALA A 112 -0.67 37.86 -2.89
N LYS A 113 -0.76 37.36 -4.13
CA LYS A 113 0.41 37.24 -5.03
C LYS A 113 0.98 38.62 -5.40
N ALA A 114 0.12 39.60 -5.65
CA ALA A 114 0.52 40.96 -5.98
C ALA A 114 1.26 41.63 -4.80
N ASP A 115 0.72 41.50 -3.58
CA ASP A 115 1.35 42.01 -2.36
C ASP A 115 2.70 41.33 -2.09
N TYR A 116 2.75 40.00 -2.22
CA TYR A 116 4.01 39.25 -2.11
C TYR A 116 5.06 39.77 -3.10
N PHE A 117 4.66 40.00 -4.36
CA PHE A 117 5.58 40.47 -5.39
C PHE A 117 6.12 41.88 -5.07
N ARG A 118 5.27 42.78 -4.53
CA ARG A 118 5.71 44.12 -4.08
C ARG A 118 6.73 44.01 -2.96
N ASP A 119 6.43 43.23 -1.92
CA ASP A 119 7.33 43.03 -0.79
C ASP A 119 8.65 42.39 -1.23
N TYR A 120 8.60 41.44 -2.16
CA TYR A 120 9.79 40.84 -2.76
C TYR A 120 10.66 41.89 -3.45
N VAL A 121 10.08 42.72 -4.32
CA VAL A 121 10.81 43.79 -5.02
C VAL A 121 11.41 44.80 -4.05
N ASP A 122 10.68 45.20 -3.01
CA ASP A 122 11.18 46.14 -2.00
C ASP A 122 12.39 45.63 -1.22
N GLY A 123 12.51 44.30 -1.07
CA GLY A 123 13.66 43.65 -0.44
C GLY A 123 14.90 43.51 -1.33
N LEU A 124 14.80 43.74 -2.63
CA LEU A 124 15.90 43.53 -3.59
C LEU A 124 16.90 44.69 -3.62
N THR A 125 18.17 44.35 -3.80
CA THR A 125 19.23 45.32 -4.11
C THR A 125 19.05 45.91 -5.52
N THR A 126 19.71 47.03 -5.81
CA THR A 126 19.67 47.66 -7.16
C THR A 126 20.05 46.68 -8.27
N LYS A 127 21.03 45.81 -8.02
CA LYS A 127 21.45 44.81 -9.01
C LYS A 127 20.37 43.74 -9.22
N GLU A 128 19.80 43.22 -8.15
CA GLU A 128 18.74 42.20 -8.23
C GLU A 128 17.46 42.76 -8.87
N LYS A 129 17.11 44.03 -8.61
CA LYS A 129 16.03 44.73 -9.30
C LYS A 129 16.28 44.87 -10.80
N SER A 130 17.51 45.21 -11.20
CA SER A 130 17.90 45.29 -12.62
C SER A 130 17.76 43.94 -13.33
N ASP A 131 18.23 42.87 -12.70
CA ASP A 131 18.17 41.52 -13.25
C ASP A 131 16.71 41.03 -13.34
N LEU A 132 15.90 41.29 -12.32
CA LEU A 132 14.47 40.98 -12.29
C LEU A 132 13.69 41.74 -13.37
N TYR A 133 13.96 43.04 -13.54
CA TYR A 133 13.35 43.85 -14.60
C TYR A 133 13.65 43.26 -15.98
N THR A 134 14.89 42.85 -16.20
CA THR A 134 15.32 42.23 -17.45
C THR A 134 14.57 40.92 -17.70
N GLU A 135 14.40 40.07 -16.68
CA GLU A 135 13.65 38.82 -16.80
C GLU A 135 12.16 39.06 -17.12
N ILE A 136 11.52 40.03 -16.45
CA ILE A 136 10.13 40.43 -16.72
C ILE A 136 9.98 40.99 -18.13
N ALA A 137 10.87 41.90 -18.54
CA ALA A 137 10.79 42.56 -19.84
C ALA A 137 11.09 41.61 -21.00
N CYS A 138 11.95 40.61 -20.80
CA CYS A 138 12.20 39.56 -21.78
C CYS A 138 11.06 38.53 -21.91
N THR A 139 10.07 38.56 -21.01
CA THR A 139 8.92 37.66 -21.03
C THR A 139 7.74 38.34 -21.73
N PRO A 140 7.35 37.90 -22.95
CA PRO A 140 6.23 38.50 -23.67
C PRO A 140 4.90 38.18 -23.01
N SER A 141 3.90 39.04 -23.20
CA SER A 141 2.52 38.72 -22.80
C SER A 141 1.96 37.58 -23.65
N GLN A 142 1.04 36.80 -23.09
CA GLN A 142 0.40 35.71 -23.83
C GLN A 142 -0.39 36.23 -25.04
N GLU A 143 -0.95 37.44 -24.95
CA GLU A 143 -1.63 38.10 -26.06
C GLU A 143 -0.68 38.37 -27.23
N TYR A 144 0.52 38.92 -26.96
CA TYR A 144 1.55 39.13 -27.98
C TYR A 144 1.97 37.81 -28.64
N VAL A 145 2.21 36.77 -27.84
CA VAL A 145 2.59 35.45 -28.34
C VAL A 145 1.50 34.90 -29.27
N ASN A 146 0.23 34.99 -28.86
CA ASN A 146 -0.89 34.48 -29.64
C ASN A 146 -1.07 35.25 -30.96
N GLU A 147 -0.97 36.59 -30.92
CA GLU A 147 -1.08 37.44 -32.11
C GLU A 147 0.05 37.14 -33.10
N GLN A 148 1.30 37.09 -32.62
CA GLN A 148 2.46 36.86 -33.47
C GLN A 148 2.48 35.42 -34.01
N LEU A 149 2.01 34.44 -33.24
CA LEU A 149 1.85 33.06 -33.70
C LEU A 149 0.81 32.98 -34.81
N ALA A 150 -0.37 33.60 -34.63
CA ALA A 150 -1.42 33.64 -35.64
C ALA A 150 -0.95 34.33 -36.93
N ALA A 151 -0.23 35.44 -36.80
CA ALA A 151 0.35 36.15 -37.95
C ALA A 151 1.39 35.30 -38.68
N THR A 152 2.28 34.62 -37.94
CA THR A 152 3.32 33.77 -38.53
C THR A 152 2.71 32.56 -39.24
N LEU A 153 1.77 31.86 -38.59
CA LEU A 153 1.07 30.71 -39.19
C LEU A 153 0.21 31.13 -40.40
N GLY A 154 -0.43 32.29 -40.35
CA GLY A 154 -1.22 32.82 -41.47
C GLY A 154 -0.39 33.28 -42.66
N ALA A 155 0.85 33.70 -42.44
CA ALA A 155 1.77 34.11 -43.50
C ALA A 155 2.48 32.94 -44.20
N MET A 156 2.51 31.76 -43.58
CA MET A 156 3.15 30.57 -44.12
C MET A 156 2.26 29.84 -45.14
N SER A 157 2.84 29.45 -46.27
CA SER A 157 2.17 28.54 -47.20
C SER A 157 2.06 27.14 -46.60
N ARG A 158 1.08 26.36 -47.06
CA ARG A 158 0.93 24.95 -46.65
C ARG A 158 2.21 24.14 -46.89
N GLU A 159 2.90 24.38 -48.01
CA GLU A 159 4.17 23.72 -48.33
C GLU A 159 5.28 24.07 -47.32
N GLN A 160 5.34 25.32 -46.85
CA GLN A 160 6.28 25.72 -45.79
C GLN A 160 5.95 25.04 -44.46
N LYS A 161 4.66 24.93 -44.12
CA LYS A 161 4.21 24.23 -42.91
C LYS A 161 4.56 22.74 -42.97
N GLU A 162 4.23 22.06 -44.06
CA GLU A 162 4.54 20.64 -44.28
C GLU A 162 6.05 20.39 -44.19
N ASN A 163 6.90 21.24 -44.80
CA ASN A 163 8.35 21.13 -44.69
C ASN A 163 8.87 21.29 -43.25
N MET A 164 8.33 22.22 -42.47
CA MET A 164 8.75 22.39 -41.07
C MET A 164 8.32 21.21 -40.20
N VAL A 165 7.10 20.69 -40.37
CA VAL A 165 6.66 19.49 -39.65
C VAL A 165 7.47 18.26 -40.09
N PHE A 166 7.79 18.13 -41.39
CA PHE A 166 8.67 17.08 -41.90
C PHE A 166 10.03 17.08 -41.17
N GLN A 167 10.67 18.25 -41.04
CA GLN A 167 11.94 18.38 -40.33
C GLN A 167 11.80 18.06 -38.83
N LEU A 168 10.69 18.46 -38.20
CA LEU A 168 10.40 18.14 -36.80
C LEU A 168 10.30 16.63 -36.58
N VAL A 169 9.51 15.94 -37.42
CA VAL A 169 9.34 14.48 -37.38
C VAL A 169 10.65 13.76 -37.65
N LYS A 170 11.42 14.19 -38.65
CA LYS A 170 12.75 13.61 -38.95
C LYS A 170 13.75 13.76 -37.82
N THR A 171 13.70 14.88 -37.10
CA THR A 171 14.59 15.12 -35.96
C THR A 171 14.22 14.23 -34.77
N GLN A 172 12.93 14.02 -34.51
CA GLN A 172 12.47 13.18 -33.39
C GLN A 172 12.48 11.68 -33.72
N MET A 173 12.27 11.32 -34.99
CA MET A 173 12.16 9.94 -35.48
C MET A 173 13.00 9.74 -36.74
N PRO A 174 14.33 9.67 -36.62
CA PRO A 174 15.24 9.59 -37.77
C PRO A 174 15.10 8.29 -38.58
N THR A 175 14.45 7.26 -38.02
CA THR A 175 14.30 5.92 -38.63
C THR A 175 13.07 5.76 -39.51
N VAL A 176 12.15 6.73 -39.53
CA VAL A 176 10.95 6.69 -40.39
C VAL A 176 11.34 7.13 -41.80
N ASP A 177 10.86 6.46 -42.84
CA ASP A 177 11.19 6.81 -44.23
C ASP A 177 10.48 8.10 -44.70
N ASP A 178 11.11 8.80 -45.64
CA ASP A 178 10.66 10.10 -46.15
C ASP A 178 9.28 10.00 -46.82
N ASP A 179 9.01 8.92 -47.54
CA ASP A 179 7.76 8.71 -48.28
C ASP A 179 6.57 8.53 -47.34
N THR A 180 6.75 7.77 -46.25
CA THR A 180 5.72 7.59 -45.21
C THR A 180 5.41 8.91 -44.50
N ILE A 181 6.41 9.74 -44.22
CA ILE A 181 6.21 11.05 -43.58
C ILE A 181 5.42 11.97 -44.53
N ASN A 182 5.82 12.07 -45.79
CA ASN A 182 5.14 12.91 -46.79
C ASN A 182 3.69 12.47 -47.03
N MET A 183 3.43 11.16 -47.06
CA MET A 183 2.07 10.62 -47.16
C MET A 183 1.20 11.06 -45.98
N TYR A 184 1.73 11.02 -44.75
CA TYR A 184 1.01 11.45 -43.55
C TYR A 184 0.77 12.96 -43.55
N LEU A 185 1.79 13.77 -43.87
CA LEU A 185 1.71 15.23 -43.92
C LEU A 185 0.68 15.74 -44.93
N HIS A 186 0.62 15.14 -46.12
CA HIS A 186 -0.38 15.51 -47.11
C HIS A 186 -1.81 15.14 -46.69
N ALA A 187 -1.97 14.11 -45.84
CA ALA A 187 -3.26 13.72 -45.28
C ALA A 187 -3.67 14.56 -44.06
N MET A 188 -2.75 15.33 -43.45
CA MET A 188 -3.06 16.21 -42.33
C MET A 188 -3.92 17.39 -42.76
N SER A 189 -4.84 17.80 -41.87
CA SER A 189 -5.61 19.03 -42.06
C SER A 189 -4.75 20.26 -41.75
N GLU A 190 -5.18 21.42 -42.24
CA GLU A 190 -4.47 22.69 -41.99
C GLU A 190 -4.41 23.01 -40.49
N SER A 191 -5.48 22.72 -39.74
CA SER A 191 -5.50 22.88 -38.28
C SER A 191 -4.54 21.94 -37.55
N ASP A 192 -4.33 20.72 -38.07
CA ASP A 192 -3.39 19.77 -37.47
C ASP A 192 -1.94 20.21 -37.71
N LEU A 193 -1.65 20.76 -38.90
CA LEU A 193 -0.35 21.35 -39.22
C LEU A 193 -0.05 22.57 -38.33
N ASP A 194 -1.03 23.45 -38.15
CA ASP A 194 -0.90 24.64 -37.29
C ASP A 194 -0.68 24.25 -35.82
N SER A 195 -1.43 23.25 -35.33
CA SER A 195 -1.26 22.70 -33.99
C SER A 195 0.14 22.10 -33.79
N ALA A 196 0.62 21.30 -34.77
CA ALA A 196 1.95 20.69 -34.70
C ALA A 196 3.09 21.73 -34.66
N LEU A 197 2.93 22.87 -35.34
CA LEU A 197 3.93 23.93 -35.38
C LEU A 197 3.84 24.91 -34.21
N SER A 198 2.69 25.01 -33.56
CA SER A 198 2.39 26.02 -32.52
C SER A 198 3.46 26.07 -31.43
N THR A 199 3.91 24.93 -30.91
CA THR A 199 4.87 24.85 -29.79
C THR A 199 6.25 25.37 -30.20
N LEU A 200 6.74 24.95 -31.37
CA LEU A 200 8.06 25.36 -31.87
C LEU A 200 8.08 26.85 -32.21
N LEU A 201 7.04 27.32 -32.92
CA LEU A 201 6.93 28.73 -33.28
C LEU A 201 6.74 29.61 -32.04
N THR A 202 5.96 29.18 -31.04
CA THR A 202 5.84 29.88 -29.76
C THR A 202 7.19 30.04 -29.07
N MET A 203 7.98 28.97 -29.01
CA MET A 203 9.34 29.02 -28.44
C MET A 203 10.24 29.96 -29.22
N GLN A 204 10.19 29.93 -30.56
CA GLN A 204 10.99 30.80 -31.41
C GLN A 204 10.59 32.28 -31.27
N ILE A 205 9.30 32.59 -31.27
CA ILE A 205 8.76 33.94 -31.07
C ILE A 205 9.21 34.48 -29.71
N THR A 206 9.06 33.68 -28.65
CA THR A 206 9.46 34.05 -27.29
C THR A 206 10.98 34.29 -27.20
N GLN A 207 11.80 33.44 -27.82
CA GLN A 207 13.25 33.63 -27.86
C GLN A 207 13.68 34.87 -28.65
N GLN A 208 13.06 35.12 -29.81
CA GLN A 208 13.35 36.31 -30.62
C GLN A 208 12.97 37.59 -29.90
N TYR A 209 11.79 37.61 -29.25
CA TYR A 209 11.35 38.71 -28.41
C TYR A 209 12.35 38.97 -27.27
N ALA A 210 12.68 37.92 -26.50
CA ALA A 210 13.61 38.03 -25.39
C ALA A 210 15.00 38.55 -25.82
N ALA A 211 15.50 38.11 -26.98
CA ALA A 211 16.78 38.55 -27.52
C ALA A 211 16.77 40.03 -27.93
N ALA A 212 15.71 40.47 -28.61
CA ALA A 212 15.57 41.87 -29.02
C ALA A 212 15.50 42.82 -27.82
N ILE A 213 14.68 42.46 -26.82
CA ILE A 213 14.56 43.27 -25.59
C ILE A 213 15.86 43.26 -24.79
N ARG A 214 16.55 42.12 -24.70
CA ARG A 214 17.82 42.04 -23.96
C ARG A 214 18.90 42.93 -24.60
N GLU A 215 18.97 43.00 -25.93
CA GLU A 215 19.90 43.89 -26.63
C GLU A 215 19.65 45.37 -26.33
N GLU A 216 18.38 45.79 -26.25
CA GLU A 216 18.00 47.15 -25.86
C GLU A 216 18.34 47.43 -24.39
N LEU A 217 18.02 46.50 -23.49
CA LEU A 217 18.27 46.65 -22.07
C LEU A 217 19.76 46.62 -21.73
N ASP A 218 20.60 45.87 -22.45
CA ASP A 218 22.04 45.83 -22.19
C ASP A 218 22.74 47.19 -22.37
N GLN A 219 22.09 48.17 -23.01
CA GLN A 219 22.57 49.54 -23.13
C GLN A 219 22.24 50.43 -21.92
N LEU A 220 21.36 49.99 -21.03
CA LEU A 220 20.94 50.73 -19.84
C LEU A 220 21.74 50.31 -18.60
N GLU A 221 22.02 51.28 -17.74
CA GLU A 221 22.70 51.04 -16.46
C GLU A 221 21.77 50.31 -15.47
N ASP A 222 22.36 49.54 -14.54
CA ASP A 222 21.60 48.77 -13.55
C ASP A 222 20.66 49.66 -12.69
N SER A 223 21.07 50.90 -12.40
CA SER A 223 20.26 51.85 -11.64
C SER A 223 19.03 52.35 -12.40
N GLU A 224 19.10 52.46 -13.72
CA GLU A 224 17.98 52.91 -14.56
C GLU A 224 16.93 51.80 -14.67
N LYS A 225 17.38 50.56 -14.90
CA LYS A 225 16.52 49.36 -14.92
C LYS A 225 15.80 49.16 -13.59
N ALA A 226 16.50 49.33 -12.47
CA ALA A 226 15.89 49.24 -11.14
C ALA A 226 14.78 50.29 -10.95
N ALA A 227 15.00 51.53 -11.39
CA ALA A 227 13.98 52.58 -11.33
C ALA A 227 12.78 52.30 -12.25
N MET A 228 13.01 51.70 -13.43
CA MET A 228 11.93 51.26 -14.31
C MET A 228 11.09 50.15 -13.69
N LEU A 229 11.70 49.20 -12.98
CA LEU A 229 10.97 48.18 -12.23
C LEU A 229 10.09 48.81 -11.15
N ASP A 230 10.66 49.70 -10.33
CA ASP A 230 9.92 50.35 -9.24
C ASP A 230 8.73 51.14 -9.79
N ALA A 231 8.91 51.87 -10.90
CA ALA A 231 7.82 52.57 -11.58
C ALA A 231 6.76 51.60 -12.12
N LYS A 232 7.20 50.49 -12.73
CA LYS A 232 6.30 49.48 -13.30
C LYS A 232 5.45 48.82 -12.21
N VAL A 233 6.07 48.41 -11.10
CA VAL A 233 5.38 47.80 -9.95
C VAL A 233 4.39 48.78 -9.31
N ALA A 234 4.72 50.07 -9.25
CA ALA A 234 3.82 51.09 -8.72
C ALA A 234 2.57 51.35 -9.57
N THR A 235 2.64 51.10 -10.89
CA THR A 235 1.53 51.34 -11.83
C THR A 235 0.78 50.09 -12.27
N ALA A 236 1.36 48.91 -12.09
CA ALA A 236 0.78 47.64 -12.52
C ALA A 236 -0.47 47.27 -11.70
N SER A 237 -1.42 46.63 -12.37
CA SER A 237 -2.59 46.04 -11.73
C SER A 237 -2.22 44.79 -10.91
N ASP A 238 -3.08 44.39 -9.97
CA ASP A 238 -2.87 43.18 -9.18
C ASP A 238 -2.80 41.92 -10.06
N GLU A 239 -3.53 41.88 -11.18
CA GLU A 239 -3.47 40.78 -12.14
C GLU A 239 -2.10 40.68 -12.83
N GLU A 240 -1.51 41.81 -13.22
CA GLU A 240 -0.18 41.84 -13.83
C GLU A 240 0.91 41.42 -12.84
N LEU A 241 0.83 41.89 -11.59
CA LEU A 241 1.79 41.51 -10.55
C LEU A 241 1.66 40.04 -10.15
N ALA A 242 0.43 39.51 -10.10
CA ALA A 242 0.21 38.07 -9.91
C ALA A 242 0.80 37.24 -11.05
N ASN A 243 0.72 37.71 -12.30
CA ASN A 243 1.36 37.04 -13.43
C ASN A 243 2.90 37.08 -13.33
N TYR A 244 3.50 38.21 -12.89
CA TYR A 244 4.94 38.28 -12.64
C TYR A 244 5.35 37.34 -11.51
N TYR A 245 4.54 37.23 -10.47
CA TYR A 245 4.73 36.24 -9.41
C TYR A 245 4.80 34.82 -9.98
N ASP A 246 3.85 34.42 -10.83
CA ASP A 246 3.78 33.06 -11.35
C ASP A 246 4.87 32.74 -12.38
N THR A 247 5.34 33.75 -13.12
CA THR A 247 6.23 33.53 -14.27
C THR A 247 7.72 33.72 -13.95
N VAL A 248 8.04 34.63 -13.03
CA VAL A 248 9.43 35.09 -12.81
C VAL A 248 9.98 34.68 -11.44
N LEU A 249 9.14 34.57 -10.40
CA LEU A 249 9.62 34.12 -9.10
C LEU A 249 9.98 32.64 -9.14
N LYS A 250 11.21 32.35 -8.72
CA LYS A 250 11.72 31.00 -8.54
C LYS A 250 11.62 30.62 -7.08
N PHE A 251 10.90 29.53 -6.81
CA PHE A 251 10.80 28.96 -5.48
C PHE A 251 11.67 27.72 -5.37
N SER A 252 12.14 27.43 -4.16
CA SER A 252 12.73 26.13 -3.86
C SER A 252 11.71 25.02 -4.09
N THR A 253 12.19 23.86 -4.54
CA THR A 253 11.41 22.63 -4.66
C THR A 253 11.26 21.89 -3.32
N SER A 254 11.96 22.34 -2.28
CA SER A 254 11.91 21.81 -0.91
C SER A 254 10.95 22.63 -0.04
N SER A 255 10.83 22.25 1.24
CA SER A 255 10.19 23.04 2.29
C SER A 255 11.12 23.23 3.48
N TYR A 256 10.75 24.14 4.39
CA TYR A 256 11.48 24.35 5.63
C TYR A 256 11.62 23.06 6.45
N GLU A 257 10.51 22.35 6.65
CA GLU A 257 10.46 21.08 7.39
C GLU A 257 11.28 20.00 6.69
N ALA A 258 11.18 19.91 5.36
CA ALA A 258 11.95 18.95 4.58
C ALA A 258 13.46 19.21 4.69
N ASN A 259 13.88 20.48 4.73
CA ASN A 259 15.27 20.85 4.94
C ASN A 259 15.76 20.49 6.34
N LEU A 260 14.95 20.75 7.40
CA LEU A 260 15.30 20.34 8.76
C LEU A 260 15.44 18.82 8.88
N VAL A 261 14.50 18.06 8.32
CA VAL A 261 14.57 16.59 8.28
C VAL A 261 15.82 16.11 7.53
N LYS A 262 16.14 16.74 6.39
CA LYS A 262 17.35 16.44 5.61
C LYS A 262 18.63 16.70 6.41
N LEU A 263 18.64 17.73 7.25
CA LEU A 263 19.74 18.05 8.15
C LEU A 263 19.79 17.14 9.39
N GLY A 264 18.79 16.29 9.60
CA GLY A 264 18.68 15.40 10.77
C GLY A 264 18.06 16.08 12.00
N CYS A 265 17.49 17.28 11.84
CA CYS A 265 16.70 17.95 12.86
C CYS A 265 15.31 17.31 12.89
N LEU A 266 15.11 16.39 13.82
CA LEU A 266 13.86 15.64 13.99
C LEU A 266 13.19 16.04 15.30
N ASP A 267 11.87 16.17 15.26
CA ASP A 267 11.05 16.36 16.45
C ASP A 267 10.67 15.00 17.04
N LEU A 268 11.00 14.80 18.32
CA LEU A 268 10.69 13.57 19.06
C LEU A 268 9.20 13.45 19.39
N ASP A 269 8.48 14.57 19.46
CA ASP A 269 7.05 14.60 19.76
C ASP A 269 6.19 14.32 18.51
N SER A 270 6.82 14.24 17.33
CA SER A 270 6.16 14.04 16.03
C SER A 270 6.70 12.80 15.28
N PRO A 271 6.41 11.56 15.76
CA PRO A 271 6.93 10.34 15.13
C PRO A 271 6.30 10.08 13.76
N SER A 272 7.09 9.56 12.82
CA SER A 272 6.59 9.14 11.50
C SER A 272 5.76 7.86 11.54
N ALA A 273 6.05 6.96 12.49
CA ALA A 273 5.34 5.72 12.71
C ALA A 273 5.51 5.23 14.16
N ILE A 274 4.53 4.49 14.66
CA ILE A 274 4.56 3.86 15.98
C ILE A 274 4.40 2.35 15.80
N SER A 275 5.32 1.58 16.38
CA SER A 275 5.23 0.11 16.40
C SER A 275 4.62 -0.35 17.72
N LEU A 276 3.44 -0.97 17.65
CA LEU A 276 2.73 -1.50 18.82
C LEU A 276 2.92 -3.01 18.93
N TYR A 277 3.37 -3.47 20.10
CA TYR A 277 3.59 -4.89 20.38
C TYR A 277 2.63 -5.35 21.48
N SER A 278 1.58 -6.07 21.10
CA SER A 278 0.60 -6.62 22.04
C SER A 278 1.13 -7.91 22.70
N THR A 279 0.90 -8.08 24.00
CA THR A 279 1.26 -9.31 24.73
C THR A 279 0.34 -10.49 24.45
N SER A 280 -0.86 -10.26 23.89
CA SER A 280 -1.83 -11.29 23.55
C SER A 280 -2.70 -10.88 22.36
N PHE A 281 -3.34 -11.87 21.71
CA PHE A 281 -4.32 -11.61 20.64
C PHE A 281 -5.49 -10.76 21.10
N LYS A 282 -5.99 -10.97 22.33
CA LYS A 282 -7.08 -10.17 22.89
C LYS A 282 -6.68 -8.70 23.02
N ALA A 283 -5.48 -8.44 23.56
CA ALA A 283 -4.97 -7.07 23.68
C ALA A 283 -4.76 -6.39 22.31
N LYS A 284 -4.32 -7.17 21.31
CA LYS A 284 -4.20 -6.69 19.93
C LYS A 284 -5.56 -6.27 19.36
N ASP A 285 -6.59 -7.09 19.57
CA ASP A 285 -7.95 -6.82 19.07
C ASP A 285 -8.58 -5.61 19.81
N GLU A 286 -8.29 -5.43 21.11
CA GLU A 286 -8.68 -4.23 21.87
C GLU A 286 -8.03 -2.95 21.31
N VAL A 287 -6.72 -2.98 21.02
CA VAL A 287 -6.00 -1.85 20.38
C VAL A 287 -6.60 -1.52 19.02
N LYS A 288 -6.90 -2.54 18.21
CA LYS A 288 -7.52 -2.36 16.91
C LYS A 288 -8.88 -1.68 17.02
N ALA A 289 -9.73 -2.12 17.96
CA ALA A 289 -11.04 -1.52 18.19
C ALA A 289 -10.96 -0.05 18.61
N GLU A 290 -9.96 0.32 19.41
CA GLU A 290 -9.73 1.71 19.81
C GLU A 290 -9.29 2.59 18.63
N ILE A 291 -8.42 2.07 17.75
CA ILE A 291 -8.01 2.79 16.52
C ILE A 291 -9.21 2.99 15.59
N GLU A 292 -10.05 1.97 15.41
CA GLU A 292 -11.28 2.08 14.61
C GLU A 292 -12.22 3.13 15.20
N THR A 293 -12.43 3.12 16.52
CA THR A 293 -13.26 4.11 17.22
C THR A 293 -12.73 5.54 17.07
N TYR A 294 -11.41 5.72 17.13
CA TYR A 294 -10.79 7.02 16.88
C TYR A 294 -10.98 7.47 15.42
N ASN A 295 -10.71 6.59 14.45
CA ASN A 295 -10.83 6.90 13.03
C ASN A 295 -12.27 7.28 12.65
N ASP A 296 -13.27 6.61 13.23
CA ASP A 296 -14.68 6.94 13.02
C ASP A 296 -15.08 8.35 13.56
N SER A 297 -14.25 8.95 14.43
CA SER A 297 -14.51 10.24 15.08
C SER A 297 -13.80 11.44 14.44
N VAL A 298 -12.92 11.19 13.47
CA VAL A 298 -12.07 12.23 12.85
C VAL A 298 -12.31 12.33 11.34
N GLU A 299 -11.86 13.43 10.74
CA GLU A 299 -11.83 13.57 9.28
C GLU A 299 -10.79 12.63 8.67
N GLU A 300 -10.99 12.22 7.41
CA GLU A 300 -10.12 11.29 6.68
C GLU A 300 -8.62 11.68 6.72
N ALA A 301 -8.32 12.99 6.70
CA ALA A 301 -6.97 13.52 6.81
C ALA A 301 -6.26 13.26 8.14
N LYS A 302 -7.00 12.86 9.19
CA LYS A 302 -6.50 12.59 10.55
C LYS A 302 -6.64 11.12 10.95
N GLU A 303 -7.08 10.25 10.04
CA GLU A 303 -7.19 8.83 10.30
C GLU A 303 -5.82 8.18 10.57
N ILE A 304 -5.78 7.29 11.55
CA ILE A 304 -4.64 6.43 11.82
C ILE A 304 -4.66 5.27 10.82
N SER A 305 -3.69 5.27 9.91
CA SER A 305 -3.41 4.11 9.06
C SER A 305 -2.53 3.11 9.80
N TYR A 306 -2.90 1.83 9.79
CA TYR A 306 -2.15 0.78 10.49
C TYR A 306 -2.08 -0.53 9.69
N THR A 307 -1.07 -1.35 9.97
CA THR A 307 -0.89 -2.69 9.38
C THR A 307 -0.80 -3.75 10.47
N ASP A 308 -1.76 -4.69 10.49
CA ASP A 308 -1.75 -5.84 11.42
C ASP A 308 -1.00 -7.04 10.82
N TYR A 309 0.32 -7.06 10.98
CA TYR A 309 1.18 -8.14 10.48
C TYR A 309 0.77 -9.52 11.02
N VAL A 310 0.43 -9.61 12.31
CA VAL A 310 0.04 -10.89 12.93
C VAL A 310 -1.32 -11.33 12.40
N GLY A 311 -2.26 -10.42 12.25
CA GLY A 311 -3.56 -10.66 11.65
C GLY A 311 -3.47 -11.18 10.21
N ILE A 312 -2.61 -10.59 9.39
CA ILE A 312 -2.39 -11.04 7.99
C ILE A 312 -1.88 -12.49 7.95
N ILE A 313 -0.87 -12.81 8.78
CA ILE A 313 -0.32 -14.17 8.87
C ILE A 313 -1.38 -15.15 9.39
N MET A 314 -2.11 -14.79 10.44
CA MET A 314 -3.13 -15.66 11.05
C MET A 314 -4.34 -15.87 10.15
N SER A 315 -4.76 -14.84 9.41
CA SER A 315 -5.84 -14.94 8.42
C SER A 315 -5.48 -15.94 7.32
N SER A 316 -4.24 -15.90 6.83
CA SER A 316 -3.74 -16.83 5.82
C SER A 316 -3.72 -18.28 6.34
N ILE A 317 -3.23 -18.50 7.57
CA ILE A 317 -3.23 -19.82 8.22
C ILE A 317 -4.67 -20.33 8.41
N THR A 318 -5.55 -19.48 8.91
CA THR A 318 -6.96 -19.81 9.16
C THR A 318 -7.67 -20.20 7.86
N THR A 319 -7.40 -19.47 6.78
CA THR A 319 -7.95 -19.77 5.45
C THR A 319 -7.50 -21.15 4.95
N ILE A 320 -6.21 -21.48 5.11
CA ILE A 320 -5.69 -22.81 4.72
C ILE A 320 -6.32 -23.92 5.56
N ILE A 321 -6.40 -23.74 6.88
CA ILE A 321 -7.03 -24.71 7.79
C ILE A 321 -8.49 -24.93 7.40
N ASN A 322 -9.23 -23.85 7.12
CA ASN A 322 -10.64 -23.93 6.72
C ASN A 322 -10.80 -24.65 5.39
N ALA A 323 -9.94 -24.37 4.40
CA ALA A 323 -9.97 -25.07 3.10
C ALA A 323 -9.76 -26.58 3.26
N ILE A 324 -8.74 -26.99 4.03
CA ILE A 324 -8.48 -28.42 4.31
C ILE A 324 -9.66 -29.04 5.07
N SER A 325 -10.19 -28.33 6.07
CA SER A 325 -11.32 -28.81 6.87
C SER A 325 -12.57 -29.04 6.02
N ILE A 326 -12.87 -28.14 5.08
CA ILE A 326 -14.00 -28.31 4.15
C ILE A 326 -13.80 -29.54 3.27
N ILE A 327 -12.59 -29.77 2.75
CA ILE A 327 -12.28 -30.96 1.94
C ILE A 327 -12.47 -32.24 2.76
N LEU A 328 -11.94 -32.29 3.99
CA LEU A 328 -12.10 -33.46 4.87
C LEU A 328 -13.58 -33.69 5.24
N MET A 329 -14.33 -32.63 5.53
CA MET A 329 -15.78 -32.75 5.77
C MET A 329 -16.53 -33.25 4.54
N ALA A 330 -16.13 -32.85 3.33
CA ALA A 330 -16.72 -33.37 2.10
C ALA A 330 -16.45 -34.87 1.94
N PHE A 331 -15.23 -35.34 2.21
CA PHE A 331 -14.91 -36.78 2.22
C PHE A 331 -15.76 -37.55 3.24
N VAL A 332 -15.85 -37.05 4.47
CA VAL A 332 -16.69 -37.65 5.52
C VAL A 332 -18.15 -37.70 5.09
N GLY A 333 -18.67 -36.64 4.46
CA GLY A 333 -20.02 -36.59 3.92
C GLY A 333 -20.28 -37.67 2.87
N VAL A 334 -19.37 -37.84 1.91
CA VAL A 334 -19.46 -38.91 0.89
C VAL A 334 -19.41 -40.29 1.54
N SER A 335 -18.46 -40.52 2.46
CA SER A 335 -18.35 -41.79 3.20
C SER A 335 -19.63 -42.11 3.97
N LEU A 336 -20.25 -41.10 4.60
CA LEU A 336 -21.48 -41.25 5.35
C LEU A 336 -22.67 -41.64 4.47
N VAL A 337 -22.79 -41.07 3.27
CA VAL A 337 -23.80 -41.49 2.28
C VAL A 337 -23.57 -42.93 1.84
N VAL A 338 -22.33 -43.29 1.48
CA VAL A 338 -21.99 -44.66 1.08
C VAL A 338 -22.29 -45.66 2.20
N SER A 339 -21.92 -45.35 3.45
CA SER A 339 -22.24 -46.16 4.61
C SER A 339 -23.75 -46.31 4.83
N SER A 340 -24.52 -45.23 4.68
CA SER A 340 -25.98 -45.27 4.80
C SER A 340 -26.62 -46.20 3.75
N ILE A 341 -26.13 -46.17 2.51
CA ILE A 341 -26.61 -47.07 1.44
C ILE A 341 -26.27 -48.53 1.78
N MET A 342 -25.05 -48.80 2.25
CA MET A 342 -24.61 -50.15 2.65
C MET A 342 -25.48 -50.72 3.78
N ILE A 343 -25.79 -49.91 4.80
CA ILE A 343 -26.68 -50.32 5.89
C ILE A 343 -28.08 -50.65 5.35
N GLY A 344 -28.61 -49.85 4.43
CA GLY A 344 -29.88 -50.13 3.76
C GLY A 344 -29.89 -51.44 2.97
N VAL A 345 -28.80 -51.75 2.25
CA VAL A 345 -28.67 -53.01 1.50
C VAL A 345 -28.58 -54.22 2.44
N ILE A 346 -27.76 -54.15 3.50
CA ILE A 346 -27.60 -55.24 4.46
C ILE A 346 -28.94 -55.53 5.17
N THR A 347 -29.64 -54.49 5.59
CA THR A 347 -30.95 -54.64 6.24
C THR A 347 -32.03 -55.17 5.27
N LEU A 348 -31.94 -54.84 3.98
CA LEU A 348 -32.80 -55.44 2.95
C LEU A 348 -32.56 -56.95 2.78
N ILE A 349 -31.29 -57.37 2.72
CA ILE A 349 -30.92 -58.79 2.64
C ILE A 349 -31.41 -59.55 3.88
N SER A 350 -31.16 -59.00 5.07
CA SER A 350 -31.57 -59.62 6.34
C SER A 350 -33.08 -59.85 6.42
N VAL A 351 -33.88 -58.88 5.95
CA VAL A 351 -35.35 -59.03 5.85
C VAL A 351 -35.74 -60.14 4.89
N GLN A 352 -35.05 -60.28 3.76
CA GLN A 352 -35.37 -61.28 2.75
C GLN A 352 -35.06 -62.69 3.23
N GLU A 353 -33.93 -62.88 3.92
CA GLU A 353 -33.56 -64.17 4.50
C GLU A 353 -34.57 -64.62 5.58
N ARG A 354 -35.13 -63.68 6.35
CA ARG A 354 -36.15 -63.94 7.37
C ARG A 354 -37.60 -63.88 6.85
N THR A 355 -37.83 -63.99 5.53
CA THR A 355 -39.18 -63.86 4.94
C THR A 355 -40.18 -64.88 5.52
N LYS A 356 -39.75 -66.11 5.79
CA LYS A 356 -40.61 -67.17 6.36
C LYS A 356 -41.06 -66.83 7.79
N GLU A 357 -40.17 -66.28 8.60
CA GLU A 357 -40.46 -65.83 9.96
C GLU A 357 -41.49 -64.69 9.96
N ILE A 358 -41.34 -63.74 9.02
CA ILE A 358 -42.29 -62.64 8.82
C ILE A 358 -43.68 -63.17 8.40
N GLY A 359 -43.71 -64.18 7.52
CA GLY A 359 -44.95 -64.85 7.09
C GLY A 359 -45.72 -65.49 8.24
N ILE A 360 -45.00 -66.17 9.15
CA ILE A 360 -45.56 -66.77 10.36
C ILE A 360 -46.10 -65.69 11.30
N LEU A 361 -45.31 -64.64 11.59
CA LEU A 361 -45.74 -63.53 12.45
C LEU A 361 -47.02 -62.84 11.92
N ARG A 362 -47.11 -62.65 10.61
CA ARG A 362 -48.29 -62.07 9.97
C ARG A 362 -49.50 -63.01 9.93
N ALA A 363 -49.29 -64.33 9.84
CA ALA A 363 -50.38 -65.33 9.90
C ALA A 363 -50.99 -65.44 11.31
N ILE A 364 -50.19 -65.19 12.35
CA ILE A 364 -50.62 -65.17 13.76
C ILE A 364 -51.33 -63.83 14.13
N GLY A 365 -51.32 -62.84 13.23
CA GLY A 365 -52.10 -61.60 13.38
C GLY A 365 -51.27 -60.32 13.58
N ALA A 366 -49.95 -60.35 13.40
CA ALA A 366 -49.14 -59.13 13.45
C ALA A 366 -49.51 -58.15 12.33
N SER A 367 -49.78 -56.89 12.69
CA SER A 367 -50.07 -55.83 11.73
C SER A 367 -48.83 -55.47 10.90
N LYS A 368 -49.02 -54.89 9.70
CA LYS A 368 -47.92 -54.38 8.87
C LYS A 368 -47.04 -53.36 9.62
N GLY A 369 -47.66 -52.55 10.49
CA GLY A 369 -46.97 -51.60 11.35
C GLY A 369 -46.09 -52.28 12.39
N ASN A 370 -46.59 -53.34 13.05
CA ASN A 370 -45.82 -54.07 14.07
C ASN A 370 -44.57 -54.73 13.48
N VAL A 371 -44.69 -55.32 12.28
CA VAL A 371 -43.55 -55.90 11.57
C VAL A 371 -42.54 -54.80 11.17
N SER A 372 -43.00 -53.67 10.63
CA SER A 372 -42.09 -52.57 10.27
C SER A 372 -41.40 -51.93 11.49
N SER A 373 -42.11 -51.80 12.62
CA SER A 373 -41.55 -51.23 13.86
C SER A 373 -40.51 -52.14 14.49
N MET A 374 -40.67 -53.47 14.38
CA MET A 374 -39.67 -54.43 14.84
C MET A 374 -38.32 -54.22 14.12
N PHE A 375 -38.34 -54.14 12.78
CA PHE A 375 -37.13 -53.91 11.99
C PHE A 375 -36.57 -52.49 12.16
N ASN A 376 -37.43 -51.46 12.30
CA ASN A 376 -36.98 -50.11 12.64
C ASN A 376 -36.34 -50.03 14.04
N ALA A 377 -36.79 -50.86 14.99
CA ALA A 377 -36.16 -50.96 16.31
C ALA A 377 -34.79 -51.66 16.22
N GLU A 378 -34.65 -52.70 15.40
CA GLU A 378 -33.37 -53.36 15.14
C GLU A 378 -32.35 -52.36 14.57
N THR A 379 -32.73 -51.56 13.58
CA THR A 379 -31.83 -50.54 12.99
C THR A 379 -31.51 -49.41 13.95
N LEU A 380 -32.45 -48.98 14.80
CA LEU A 380 -32.18 -48.00 15.85
C LEU A 380 -31.20 -48.50 16.91
N ILE A 381 -31.29 -49.77 17.32
CA ILE A 381 -30.36 -50.37 18.28
C ILE A 381 -28.97 -50.46 17.67
N ILE A 382 -28.86 -50.85 16.39
CA ILE A 382 -27.59 -50.88 15.65
C ILE A 382 -26.99 -49.47 15.56
N GLY A 383 -27.80 -48.45 15.25
CA GLY A 383 -27.36 -47.05 15.22
C GLY A 383 -26.88 -46.54 16.57
N PHE A 384 -27.62 -46.83 17.64
CA PHE A 384 -27.25 -46.43 18.99
C PHE A 384 -25.93 -47.07 19.42
N THR A 385 -25.82 -48.39 19.30
CA THR A 385 -24.62 -49.14 19.68
C THR A 385 -23.41 -48.71 18.85
N SER A 386 -23.56 -48.55 17.54
CA SER A 386 -22.49 -48.08 16.65
C SER A 386 -22.05 -46.66 16.98
N GLY A 387 -23.00 -45.76 17.26
CA GLY A 387 -22.71 -44.38 17.67
C GLY A 387 -21.93 -44.32 18.99
N VAL A 388 -22.35 -45.11 19.99
CA VAL A 388 -21.65 -45.22 21.28
C VAL A 388 -20.23 -45.74 21.09
N PHE A 389 -20.06 -46.81 20.31
CA PHE A 389 -18.73 -47.35 20.00
C PHE A 389 -17.86 -46.34 19.23
N GLY A 390 -18.42 -45.61 18.27
CA GLY A 390 -17.69 -44.58 17.51
C GLY A 390 -17.14 -43.46 18.38
N VAL A 391 -17.98 -42.93 19.29
CA VAL A 391 -17.56 -41.90 20.25
C VAL A 391 -16.52 -42.45 21.23
N LEU A 392 -16.70 -43.66 21.74
CA LEU A 392 -15.76 -44.31 22.65
C LEU A 392 -14.40 -44.53 21.99
N ILE A 393 -14.38 -45.03 20.75
CA ILE A 393 -13.16 -45.21 19.96
C ILE A 393 -12.46 -43.86 19.72
N THR A 394 -13.23 -42.79 19.46
CA THR A 394 -12.66 -41.45 19.27
C THR A 394 -11.97 -40.96 20.55
N TYR A 395 -12.58 -41.13 21.71
CA TYR A 395 -11.95 -40.79 22.99
C TYR A 395 -10.67 -41.60 23.24
N ILE A 396 -10.66 -42.89 22.90
CA ILE A 396 -9.45 -43.73 23.00
C ILE A 396 -8.37 -43.21 22.05
N LEU A 397 -8.71 -42.87 20.80
CA LEU A 397 -7.77 -42.36 19.80
C LEU A 397 -7.22 -40.97 20.14
N CYS A 398 -7.97 -40.13 20.87
CA CYS A 398 -7.46 -38.85 21.34
C CYS A 398 -6.19 -39.01 22.20
N ILE A 399 -6.01 -40.12 22.92
CA ILE A 399 -4.83 -40.36 23.77
C ILE A 399 -3.53 -40.41 22.95
N PRO A 400 -3.33 -41.38 22.02
CA PRO A 400 -2.11 -41.43 21.21
C PRO A 400 -1.94 -40.19 20.33
N ILE A 401 -3.03 -39.62 19.81
CA ILE A 401 -2.97 -38.37 19.01
C ILE A 401 -2.39 -37.23 19.83
N ASN A 402 -2.84 -37.04 21.08
CA ASN A 402 -2.32 -36.00 21.96
C ASN A 402 -0.85 -36.21 22.34
N ILE A 403 -0.39 -37.47 22.46
CA ILE A 403 1.03 -37.79 22.70
C ILE A 403 1.88 -37.37 21.50
N ILE A 404 1.45 -37.74 20.29
CA ILE A 404 2.14 -37.39 19.05
C ILE A 404 2.17 -35.86 18.88
N LEU A 405 1.05 -35.18 19.09
CA LEU A 405 0.97 -33.71 19.00
C LEU A 405 1.96 -33.02 19.94
N LYS A 406 2.03 -33.44 21.21
CA LYS A 406 2.96 -32.85 22.19
C LYS A 406 4.42 -33.06 21.79
N HIS A 407 4.76 -34.23 21.22
CA HIS A 407 6.12 -34.53 20.79
C HIS A 407 6.56 -33.68 19.59
N PHE A 408 5.72 -33.54 18.58
CA PHE A 408 6.06 -32.83 17.34
C PHE A 408 5.93 -31.31 17.47
N THR A 409 4.91 -30.81 18.16
CA THR A 409 4.64 -29.35 18.20
C THR A 409 5.32 -28.65 19.36
N LYS A 410 5.60 -29.36 20.47
CA LYS A 410 6.10 -28.79 21.74
C LYS A 410 5.23 -27.67 22.33
N ILE A 411 4.01 -27.47 21.82
CA ILE A 411 3.05 -26.47 22.31
C ILE A 411 2.19 -27.14 23.38
N GLN A 412 2.29 -26.70 24.63
CA GLN A 412 1.60 -27.35 25.75
C GLN A 412 0.07 -27.22 25.70
N ASN A 413 -0.46 -26.21 25.00
CA ASN A 413 -1.89 -25.90 24.98
C ASN A 413 -2.65 -26.54 23.80
N LEU A 414 -1.96 -27.16 22.83
CA LEU A 414 -2.61 -27.81 21.70
C LEU A 414 -3.01 -29.25 22.07
N HIS A 415 -4.30 -29.54 22.05
CA HIS A 415 -4.83 -30.86 22.34
C HIS A 415 -6.07 -31.18 21.52
N ALA A 416 -6.15 -32.40 20.99
CA ALA A 416 -7.33 -32.98 20.39
C ALA A 416 -8.31 -33.39 21.49
N PHE A 417 -9.53 -32.83 21.44
CA PHE A 417 -10.58 -33.08 22.42
C PHE A 417 -11.94 -33.14 21.74
N LEU A 418 -12.75 -34.12 22.12
CA LEU A 418 -14.15 -34.23 21.73
C LEU A 418 -15.03 -33.76 22.90
N PRO A 419 -15.71 -32.60 22.78
CA PRO A 419 -16.62 -32.16 23.81
C PRO A 419 -17.76 -33.16 24.04
N PRO A 420 -18.12 -33.49 25.29
CA PRO A 420 -19.14 -34.51 25.59
C PRO A 420 -20.50 -34.25 24.92
N TYR A 421 -20.90 -32.97 24.83
CA TYR A 421 -22.14 -32.59 24.17
C TYR A 421 -22.12 -32.84 22.66
N ILE A 422 -20.97 -32.68 21.99
CA ILE A 422 -20.79 -33.04 20.58
C ILE A 422 -20.85 -34.56 20.41
N GLY A 423 -20.27 -35.32 21.35
CA GLY A 423 -20.38 -36.79 21.36
C GLY A 423 -21.83 -37.26 21.36
N LEU A 424 -22.69 -36.66 22.20
CA LEU A 424 -24.13 -36.98 22.23
C LEU A 424 -24.82 -36.66 20.89
N ILE A 425 -24.49 -35.53 20.27
CA ILE A 425 -25.02 -35.15 18.95
C ILE A 425 -24.63 -36.18 17.89
N LEU A 426 -23.38 -36.66 17.89
CA LEU A 426 -22.90 -37.67 16.93
C LEU A 426 -23.64 -39.02 17.06
N ILE A 427 -23.95 -39.44 18.30
CA ILE A 427 -24.77 -40.64 18.53
C ILE A 427 -26.17 -40.45 17.94
N GLY A 428 -26.78 -39.28 18.16
CA GLY A 428 -28.08 -38.94 17.59
C GLY A 428 -28.08 -38.95 16.06
N ILE A 429 -27.03 -38.39 15.44
CA ILE A 429 -26.85 -38.43 13.98
C ILE A 429 -26.72 -39.88 13.48
N SER A 430 -25.94 -40.72 14.18
CA SER A 430 -25.79 -42.14 13.82
C SER A 430 -27.12 -42.90 13.86
N MET A 431 -27.92 -42.71 14.91
CA MET A 431 -29.26 -43.28 15.02
C MET A 431 -30.20 -42.78 13.91
N LEU A 432 -30.14 -41.50 13.58
CA LEU A 432 -30.97 -40.90 12.53
C LEU A 432 -30.64 -41.49 11.15
N LEU A 433 -29.35 -41.62 10.82
CA LEU A 433 -28.92 -42.16 9.52
C LEU A 433 -29.25 -43.63 9.35
N THR A 434 -29.02 -44.43 10.39
CA THR A 434 -29.36 -45.87 10.39
C THR A 434 -30.86 -46.10 10.30
N LEU A 435 -31.66 -45.27 10.99
CA LEU A 435 -33.11 -45.30 10.87
C LEU A 435 -33.54 -44.95 9.43
N ILE A 436 -33.03 -43.85 8.85
CA ILE A 436 -33.36 -43.45 7.48
C ILE A 436 -33.03 -44.56 6.48
N ALA A 437 -31.85 -45.18 6.61
CA ALA A 437 -31.44 -46.31 5.79
C ALA A 437 -32.37 -47.53 5.95
N GLY A 438 -32.83 -47.81 7.18
CA GLY A 438 -33.67 -48.96 7.54
C GLY A 438 -35.15 -48.84 7.17
N ILE A 439 -35.67 -47.64 6.94
CA ILE A 439 -37.11 -47.42 6.66
C ILE A 439 -37.55 -48.13 5.37
N ILE A 440 -36.75 -48.08 4.32
CA ILE A 440 -37.08 -48.67 3.01
C ILE A 440 -37.22 -50.21 3.13
N PRO A 441 -36.23 -50.96 3.65
CA PRO A 441 -36.34 -52.41 3.80
C PRO A 441 -37.42 -52.82 4.80
N SER A 442 -37.58 -52.11 5.92
CA SER A 442 -38.63 -52.39 6.91
C SER A 442 -40.04 -52.27 6.32
N ARG A 443 -40.25 -51.29 5.43
CA ARG A 443 -41.51 -51.15 4.67
C ARG A 443 -41.70 -52.26 3.64
N SER A 444 -40.63 -52.71 3.00
CA SER A 444 -40.66 -53.86 2.07
C SER A 444 -41.06 -55.15 2.80
N ALA A 445 -40.47 -55.41 3.98
CA ALA A 445 -40.80 -56.54 4.86
C ALA A 445 -42.30 -56.59 5.19
N ALA A 446 -42.85 -55.46 5.63
CA ALA A 446 -44.23 -55.35 6.06
C ALA A 446 -45.25 -55.61 4.94
N LYS A 447 -44.88 -55.41 3.67
CA LYS A 447 -45.76 -55.58 2.51
C LYS A 447 -45.78 -57.00 1.92
N LYS A 448 -44.90 -57.92 2.35
CA LYS A 448 -44.84 -59.30 1.84
C LYS A 448 -46.12 -60.09 2.15
N ASP A 449 -46.71 -60.75 1.16
CA ASP A 449 -47.95 -61.52 1.36
C ASP A 449 -47.69 -62.79 2.22
N PRO A 450 -48.43 -63.03 3.32
CA PRO A 450 -48.24 -64.20 4.18
C PRO A 450 -48.39 -65.54 3.43
N VAL A 451 -49.28 -65.60 2.44
CA VAL A 451 -49.53 -66.83 1.65
C VAL A 451 -48.34 -67.12 0.75
N VAL A 452 -47.73 -66.08 0.17
CA VAL A 452 -46.54 -66.22 -0.69
C VAL A 452 -45.30 -66.53 0.15
N ALA A 453 -45.16 -65.91 1.32
CA ALA A 453 -44.03 -66.10 2.24
C ALA A 453 -43.98 -67.51 2.88
N LEU A 454 -45.12 -68.20 3.01
CA LEU A 454 -45.19 -69.57 3.54
C LEU A 454 -45.07 -70.66 2.47
N ARG A 455 -45.26 -70.31 1.19
CA ARG A 455 -45.22 -71.23 0.04
C ARG A 455 -43.84 -71.31 -0.61
N THR A 456 -42.94 -70.38 -0.30
CA THR A 456 -41.57 -70.38 -0.80
C THR A 456 -40.74 -71.41 -0.02
N GLU A 457 -40.10 -72.35 -0.72
CA GLU A 457 -39.03 -73.20 -0.16
C GLU A 457 -37.77 -72.39 0.08
#